data_AF-E9I3D6-F1
#
_entry.id   AF-E9I3D6-F1
#
_cell.length_a   1.000
_cell.length_b   1.000
_cell.length_c   1.000
_cell.angle_alpha   90.00
_cell.angle_beta   90.00
_cell.angle_gamma   90.00
#
_symmetry.space_group_name_H-M   'P 1'
#
loop_
_entity.id
_entity.type
_entity.pdbx_description
1 polymer ?
#
loop_
_entity_poly.entity_id
_entity_poly.type
_entity_poly.pdbx_seq_one_letter_code
_entity_poly.pdbx_strand_id
1 'polypeptide(L)'
;MDAKRSTPVEMLYSETGTESLSWRTKLLTRKYLVNLSHKPNNPMHKPLVTLATTTTQWKPRSTPGLIKEFVFVKSLGISLFSQQLRLPSTYKYPPPSRPPDCKTSWFPLNKEQAMACRHRTTSLFNTLDSSAPATSIRAYTDGSKSSSPETTTCAIFIPALNKEHAWTLTKGSSIFTAE
;
A
#
# COMPACT_ATOMS: atom_id res chain seq x y z
N MET A 1 14.68 -37.39 -42.47
CA MET A 1 13.80 -37.67 -41.33
C MET A 1 13.41 -36.33 -40.74
N ASP A 2 12.22 -35.84 -41.06
CA ASP A 2 11.74 -34.56 -40.55
C ASP A 2 11.37 -34.68 -39.07
N ALA A 3 11.91 -33.77 -38.26
CA ALA A 3 11.56 -33.66 -36.85
C ALA A 3 10.05 -33.41 -36.70
N LYS A 4 9.39 -34.19 -35.83
CA LYS A 4 7.98 -34.00 -35.50
C LYS A 4 7.74 -32.53 -35.11
N ARG A 5 6.85 -31.84 -35.83
CA ARG A 5 6.37 -30.50 -35.46
C ARG A 5 5.92 -30.56 -34.00
N SER A 6 6.52 -29.73 -33.16
CA SER A 6 6.13 -29.58 -31.76
C SER A 6 4.64 -29.32 -31.65
N THR A 7 4.04 -29.73 -30.53
CA THR A 7 2.64 -29.44 -30.18
C THR A 7 2.37 -27.95 -30.43
N PRO A 8 1.31 -27.57 -31.17
CA PRO A 8 1.09 -26.16 -31.47
C PRO A 8 0.83 -25.43 -30.16
N VAL A 9 1.73 -24.51 -29.80
CA VAL A 9 1.66 -23.74 -28.55
C VAL A 9 0.33 -22.99 -28.43
N GLU A 10 -0.25 -22.60 -29.57
CA GLU A 10 -1.57 -21.97 -29.66
C GLU A 10 -2.71 -22.90 -29.23
N MET A 11 -2.61 -24.21 -29.53
CA MET A 11 -3.59 -25.21 -29.09
C MET A 11 -3.57 -25.33 -27.56
N LEU A 12 -2.39 -25.38 -26.94
CA LEU A 12 -2.25 -25.41 -25.48
C LEU A 12 -2.81 -24.14 -24.82
N TYR A 13 -2.60 -22.96 -25.42
CA TYR A 13 -3.20 -21.72 -24.92
C TYR A 13 -4.73 -21.76 -24.99
N SER A 14 -5.28 -22.27 -26.10
CA SER A 14 -6.74 -22.40 -26.27
C SER A 14 -7.37 -23.40 -25.30
N GLU A 15 -6.71 -24.54 -25.05
CA GLU A 15 -7.18 -25.58 -24.13
C GLU A 15 -7.12 -25.14 -22.66
N THR A 16 -6.08 -24.42 -22.29
CA THR A 16 -5.89 -23.95 -20.90
C THR A 16 -6.63 -22.65 -20.61
N GLY A 17 -7.22 -22.00 -21.62
CA GLY A 17 -7.76 -20.65 -21.51
C GLY A 17 -6.70 -19.60 -21.12
N THR A 18 -5.41 -19.91 -21.31
CA THR A 18 -4.33 -19.02 -20.92
C THR A 18 -3.86 -18.19 -22.10
N GLU A 19 -3.77 -16.88 -21.89
CA GLU A 19 -3.21 -15.97 -22.86
C GLU A 19 -1.76 -16.31 -23.21
N SER A 20 -1.37 -15.96 -24.44
CA SER A 20 0.00 -16.19 -24.91
C SER A 20 1.05 -15.60 -23.96
N LEU A 21 2.19 -16.28 -23.84
CA LEU A 21 3.28 -15.78 -22.99
C LEU A 21 3.73 -14.36 -23.37
N SER A 22 3.70 -14.05 -24.68
CA SER A 22 3.99 -12.71 -25.19
C SER A 22 3.02 -11.69 -24.62
N TRP A 23 1.70 -11.96 -24.69
CA TRP A 23 0.68 -11.07 -24.16
C TRP A 23 0.83 -10.85 -22.66
N ARG A 24 1.00 -11.93 -21.89
CA ARG A 24 1.18 -11.86 -20.43
C ARG A 24 2.42 -11.05 -20.04
N THR A 25 3.52 -11.24 -20.76
CA THR A 25 4.76 -10.48 -20.51
C THR A 25 4.58 -8.98 -20.78
N LYS A 26 3.90 -8.62 -21.88
CA LYS A 26 3.56 -7.22 -22.18
C LYS A 26 2.67 -6.63 -21.10
N LEU A 27 1.62 -7.34 -20.69
CA LEU A 27 0.71 -6.89 -19.64
C LEU A 27 1.42 -6.64 -18.32
N LEU A 28 2.27 -7.57 -17.89
CA LEU A 28 3.08 -7.44 -16.67
C LEU A 28 4.04 -6.24 -16.76
N THR A 29 4.67 -6.05 -17.91
CA THR A 29 5.58 -4.91 -18.15
C THR A 29 4.83 -3.58 -18.05
N ARG A 30 3.65 -3.47 -18.68
CA ARG A 30 2.80 -2.27 -18.60
C ARG A 30 2.37 -1.97 -17.17
N LYS A 31 1.89 -2.99 -16.44
CA LYS A 31 1.51 -2.88 -15.03
C LYS A 31 2.69 -2.43 -14.17
N TYR A 32 3.89 -2.95 -14.45
CA TYR A 32 5.11 -2.55 -13.78
C TYR A 32 5.45 -1.07 -14.05
N LEU A 33 5.38 -0.60 -15.30
CA LEU A 33 5.61 0.80 -15.68
C LEU A 33 4.65 1.75 -14.93
N VAL A 34 3.35 1.45 -14.94
CA VAL A 34 2.33 2.25 -14.24
C VAL A 34 2.55 2.25 -12.73
N ASN A 35 2.87 1.11 -12.13
CA ASN A 35 3.10 1.05 -10.69
C ASN A 35 4.37 1.81 -10.28
N LEU A 36 5.44 1.66 -11.08
CA LEU A 36 6.71 2.32 -10.81
C LEU A 36 6.61 3.83 -11.02
N SER A 37 5.78 4.31 -11.97
CA SER A 37 5.61 5.74 -12.21
C SER A 37 5.06 6.53 -11.02
N HIS A 38 4.44 5.85 -10.06
CA HIS A 38 3.91 6.45 -8.85
C HIS A 38 4.81 6.26 -7.62
N LYS A 39 6.04 5.76 -7.80
CA LYS A 39 6.95 5.37 -6.70
C LYS A 39 8.33 6.04 -6.86
N PRO A 40 8.46 7.35 -6.65
CA PRO A 40 9.71 8.11 -6.85
C PRO A 40 10.87 7.63 -5.98
N ASN A 41 10.57 6.99 -4.85
CA ASN A 41 11.55 6.46 -3.91
C ASN A 41 12.06 5.06 -4.29
N ASN A 42 11.47 4.41 -5.31
CA ASN A 42 11.97 3.13 -5.78
C ASN A 42 13.32 3.32 -6.50
N PRO A 43 14.35 2.49 -6.24
CA PRO A 43 15.66 2.62 -6.88
C PRO A 43 15.59 2.56 -8.41
N MET A 44 14.61 1.86 -8.98
CA MET A 44 14.40 1.75 -10.42
C MET A 44 13.65 2.92 -11.04
N HIS A 45 13.08 3.84 -10.23
CA HIS A 45 12.32 4.97 -10.74
C HIS A 45 13.21 5.92 -11.57
N LYS A 46 14.32 6.38 -11.01
CA LYS A 46 15.22 7.32 -11.72
C LYS A 46 15.80 6.73 -13.01
N PRO A 47 16.36 5.50 -13.03
CA PRO A 47 16.84 4.89 -14.27
C PRO A 47 15.76 4.78 -15.34
N LEU A 48 14.53 4.44 -14.95
CA LEU A 48 13.43 4.27 -15.90
C LEU A 48 12.92 5.62 -16.44
N VAL A 49 12.85 6.65 -15.60
CA VAL A 49 12.58 8.02 -16.06
C VAL A 49 13.62 8.44 -17.08
N THR A 50 14.91 8.26 -16.78
CA THR A 50 15.99 8.56 -17.72
C THR A 50 15.81 7.78 -19.02
N LEU A 51 15.55 6.48 -18.97
CA LEU A 51 15.32 5.65 -20.15
C LEU A 51 14.13 6.13 -20.99
N ALA A 52 13.06 6.59 -20.34
CA ALA A 52 11.84 7.07 -20.97
C ALA A 52 11.98 8.48 -21.58
N THR A 53 12.83 9.34 -21.00
CA THR A 53 13.07 10.71 -21.47
C THR A 53 14.24 10.83 -22.44
N THR A 54 15.12 9.83 -22.51
CA THR A 54 16.30 9.89 -23.39
C THR A 54 15.90 9.68 -24.85
N THR A 55 16.29 10.61 -25.72
CA THR A 55 16.12 10.53 -27.18
C THR A 55 17.14 9.59 -27.84
N THR A 56 17.46 8.46 -27.19
CA THR A 56 18.40 7.48 -27.78
C THR A 56 17.71 6.74 -28.91
N GLN A 57 18.27 6.80 -30.11
CA GLN A 57 17.87 5.90 -31.20
C GLN A 57 18.49 4.53 -30.98
N TRP A 58 17.65 3.54 -30.71
CA TRP A 58 18.06 2.15 -30.54
C TRP A 58 18.05 1.43 -31.87
N LYS A 59 19.03 0.55 -32.11
CA LYS A 59 18.98 -0.37 -33.25
C LYS A 59 17.73 -1.26 -33.15
N PRO A 60 17.09 -1.67 -34.26
CA PRO A 60 15.80 -2.38 -34.24
C PRO A 60 15.74 -3.65 -33.36
N ARG A 61 16.86 -4.38 -33.26
CA ARG A 61 16.98 -5.61 -32.44
C ARG A 61 17.57 -5.37 -31.04
N SER A 62 17.90 -4.13 -30.71
CA SER A 62 18.52 -3.73 -29.44
C SER A 62 17.66 -2.74 -28.66
N THR A 63 16.43 -2.48 -29.10
CA THR A 63 15.50 -1.62 -28.37
C THR A 63 15.02 -2.33 -27.11
N PRO A 64 15.25 -1.77 -25.91
CA PRO A 64 14.75 -2.33 -24.67
C PRO A 64 13.23 -2.53 -24.72
N GLY A 65 12.75 -3.72 -24.33
CA GLY A 65 11.31 -4.05 -24.34
C GLY A 65 10.48 -3.05 -23.52
N LEU A 66 11.06 -2.53 -22.42
CA LEU A 66 10.45 -1.50 -21.59
C LEU A 66 10.11 -0.22 -22.36
N ILE A 67 10.95 0.21 -23.31
CA ILE A 67 10.68 1.42 -24.11
C ILE A 67 9.50 1.20 -25.05
N LYS A 68 9.42 0.02 -25.67
CA LYS A 68 8.30 -0.32 -26.56
C LYS A 68 6.97 -0.26 -25.81
N GLU A 69 6.92 -0.86 -24.62
CA GLU A 69 5.72 -0.84 -23.80
C GLU A 69 5.44 0.55 -23.20
N PHE A 70 6.46 1.35 -22.90
CA PHE A 70 6.29 2.75 -22.49
C PHE A 70 5.65 3.60 -23.60
N VAL A 71 6.15 3.50 -24.83
CA VAL A 71 5.58 4.20 -25.99
C VAL A 71 4.13 3.75 -26.21
N PHE A 72 3.85 2.45 -26.08
CA PHE A 72 2.48 1.94 -26.15
C PHE A 72 1.57 2.56 -25.08
N VAL A 73 1.97 2.56 -23.81
CA VAL A 73 1.19 3.15 -22.71
C VAL A 73 0.95 4.65 -22.93
N LYS A 74 1.97 5.37 -23.40
CA LYS A 74 1.85 6.80 -23.76
C LYS A 74 0.87 7.03 -24.90
N SER A 75 0.84 6.13 -25.91
CA SER A 75 -0.09 6.21 -27.03
C SER A 75 -1.56 6.07 -26.62
N LEU A 76 -1.83 5.46 -25.45
CA LEU A 76 -3.16 5.39 -24.84
C LEU A 76 -3.56 6.66 -24.05
N GLY A 77 -2.74 7.71 -24.07
CA GLY A 77 -3.00 8.95 -23.32
C GLY A 77 -2.68 8.86 -21.82
N ILE A 78 -2.07 7.77 -21.36
CA ILE A 78 -1.68 7.60 -19.95
C ILE A 78 -0.37 8.35 -19.72
N SER A 79 -0.42 9.40 -18.91
CA SER A 79 0.78 10.12 -18.46
C SER A 79 1.50 9.33 -17.38
N LEU A 80 2.77 9.00 -17.64
CA LEU A 80 3.64 8.32 -16.69
C LEU A 80 4.69 9.31 -16.16
N PHE A 81 5.08 9.12 -14.90
CA PHE A 81 6.11 9.89 -14.19
C PHE A 81 5.77 11.38 -14.02
N SER A 82 4.48 11.70 -13.93
CA SER A 82 4.02 13.04 -13.57
C SER A 82 4.63 13.49 -12.25
N GLN A 83 4.92 14.79 -12.13
CA GLN A 83 5.44 15.37 -10.91
C GLN A 83 4.45 15.15 -9.75
N GLN A 84 4.77 14.20 -8.88
CA GLN A 84 3.97 13.96 -7.68
C GLN A 84 4.27 15.05 -6.66
N LEU A 85 3.23 15.56 -5.98
CA LEU A 85 3.42 16.36 -4.78
C LEU A 85 4.27 15.53 -3.81
N ARG A 86 5.47 16.04 -3.52
CA ARG A 86 6.30 15.48 -2.46
C ARG A 86 5.56 15.75 -1.15
N LEU A 87 4.81 14.77 -0.66
CA LEU A 87 4.44 14.73 0.74
C LEU A 87 5.75 14.90 1.54
N PRO A 88 5.77 15.73 2.61
CA PRO A 88 6.97 15.95 3.39
C PRO A 88 7.55 14.59 3.82
N SER A 89 8.68 14.26 3.19
CA SER A 89 9.41 13.00 3.33
C SER A 89 10.24 13.01 4.62
N THR A 90 9.67 13.48 5.73
CA THR A 90 10.31 13.38 7.04
C THR A 90 10.18 11.99 7.64
N TYR A 91 9.33 11.13 7.08
CA TYR A 91 9.19 9.76 7.55
C TYR A 91 10.27 8.85 6.93
N LYS A 92 11.40 8.73 7.64
CA LYS A 92 12.40 7.69 7.40
C LYS A 92 11.80 6.36 7.86
N TYR A 93 11.15 5.63 6.96
CA TYR A 93 10.86 4.21 7.23
C TYR A 93 12.18 3.52 7.56
N PRO A 94 12.28 2.77 8.67
CA PRO A 94 13.44 1.91 8.84
C PRO A 94 13.48 0.89 7.70
N PRO A 95 14.67 0.39 7.32
CA PRO A 95 14.79 -0.62 6.28
C PRO A 95 13.86 -1.82 6.60
N PRO A 96 13.28 -2.49 5.59
CA PRO A 96 12.33 -3.61 5.79
C PRO A 96 12.86 -4.74 6.70
N SER A 97 14.18 -4.83 6.85
CA SER A 97 14.89 -5.79 7.71
C SER A 97 14.89 -5.42 9.21
N ARG A 98 14.40 -4.24 9.58
CA ARG A 98 14.23 -3.79 10.97
C ARG A 98 12.88 -3.06 11.06
N PRO A 99 11.75 -3.77 11.26
CA PRO A 99 10.52 -3.07 11.59
C PRO A 99 10.78 -2.13 12.78
N PRO A 100 10.08 -0.98 12.85
CA PRO A 100 10.15 -0.16 14.06
C PRO A 100 9.83 -1.04 15.27
N ASP A 101 10.54 -0.84 16.38
CA ASP A 101 10.21 -1.50 17.64
C ASP A 101 8.79 -1.08 18.06
N CYS A 102 7.79 -1.87 17.67
CA CYS A 102 6.42 -1.74 18.15
C CYS A 102 6.35 -2.30 19.56
N LYS A 103 6.74 -1.50 20.55
CA LYS A 103 6.54 -1.84 21.96
C LYS A 103 5.07 -1.65 22.31
N THR A 104 4.28 -2.72 22.26
CA THR A 104 2.93 -2.75 22.81
C THR A 104 3.03 -2.80 24.33
N SER A 105 2.49 -1.79 25.01
CA SER A 105 2.35 -1.78 26.47
C SER A 105 0.88 -1.77 26.82
N TRP A 106 0.47 -2.68 27.69
CA TRP A 106 -0.90 -2.71 28.18
C TRP A 106 -1.15 -1.54 29.14
N PHE A 107 -2.39 -1.05 29.16
CA PHE A 107 -2.78 -0.08 30.17
C PHE A 107 -2.63 -0.73 31.56
N PRO A 108 -1.98 -0.07 32.53
CA PRO A 108 -1.55 -0.71 33.78
C PRO A 108 -2.69 -0.93 34.79
N LEU A 109 -3.93 -0.57 34.45
CA LEU A 109 -5.12 -0.88 35.23
C LEU A 109 -5.92 -1.97 34.55
N ASN A 110 -6.38 -2.94 35.33
CA ASN A 110 -7.41 -3.86 34.86
C ASN A 110 -8.80 -3.17 34.83
N LYS A 111 -9.78 -3.84 34.23
CA LYS A 111 -11.14 -3.30 34.07
C LYS A 111 -11.79 -2.89 35.39
N GLU A 112 -11.67 -3.71 36.43
CA GLU A 112 -12.27 -3.46 37.74
C GLU A 112 -11.67 -2.22 38.41
N GLN A 113 -10.34 -2.11 38.41
CA GLN A 113 -9.62 -0.96 38.94
C GLN A 113 -9.96 0.32 38.17
N ALA A 114 -10.09 0.22 36.84
CA ALA A 114 -10.41 1.35 35.99
C ALA A 114 -11.84 1.87 36.23
N MET A 115 -12.79 0.96 36.49
CA MET A 115 -14.18 1.29 36.81
C MET A 115 -14.36 1.80 38.24
N ALA A 116 -13.57 1.32 39.19
CA ALA A 116 -13.67 1.71 40.60
C ALA A 116 -13.32 3.19 40.85
N CYS A 117 -12.41 3.77 40.06
CA CYS A 117 -12.02 5.18 40.21
C CYS A 117 -11.71 5.84 38.87
N ARG A 118 -12.74 6.47 38.28
CA ARG A 118 -12.60 7.21 37.01
C ARG A 118 -11.48 8.26 37.04
N HIS A 119 -11.35 9.01 38.14
CA HIS A 119 -10.32 10.04 38.27
C HIS A 119 -8.90 9.46 38.18
N ARG A 120 -8.66 8.32 38.84
CA ARG A 120 -7.36 7.62 38.77
C ARG A 120 -7.05 7.16 37.35
N THR A 121 -8.05 6.59 36.67
CA THR A 121 -7.93 6.13 35.27
C THR A 121 -7.58 7.28 34.34
N THR A 122 -8.31 8.39 34.41
CA THR A 122 -8.07 9.57 33.57
C THR A 122 -6.70 10.21 33.86
N SER A 123 -6.33 10.35 35.13
CA SER A 123 -5.03 10.91 35.52
C SER A 123 -3.86 10.07 34.99
N LEU A 124 -3.97 8.74 35.12
CA LEU A 124 -2.96 7.81 34.62
C LEU A 124 -2.86 7.82 33.09
N PHE A 125 -3.99 7.85 32.40
CA PHE A 125 -4.02 7.99 30.94
C PHE A 125 -3.33 9.27 30.48
N ASN A 126 -3.67 10.42 31.07
CA ASN A 126 -3.06 11.71 30.72
C ASN A 126 -1.56 11.72 31.00
N THR A 127 -1.11 11.06 32.06
CA THR A 127 0.32 10.94 32.40
C THR A 127 1.05 10.12 31.34
N LEU A 128 0.49 8.98 30.94
CA LEU A 128 1.06 8.13 29.89
C LEU A 128 1.07 8.85 28.54
N ASP A 129 -0.03 9.51 28.18
CA ASP A 129 -0.14 10.28 26.94
C ASP A 129 0.88 11.43 26.87
N SER A 130 1.10 12.13 27.99
CA SER A 130 2.09 13.21 28.09
C SER A 130 3.54 12.70 28.08
N SER A 131 3.77 11.46 28.50
CA SER A 131 5.11 10.83 28.49
C SER A 131 5.55 10.34 27.12
N ALA A 132 4.65 10.33 26.13
CA ALA A 132 4.96 9.90 24.78
C ALA A 132 6.05 10.79 24.14
N PRO A 133 7.01 10.21 23.39
CA PRO A 133 8.05 10.99 22.73
C PRO A 133 7.48 12.07 21.81
N ALA A 134 8.08 13.26 21.82
CA ALA A 134 7.65 14.37 20.96
C ALA A 134 7.76 14.07 19.44
N THR A 135 8.55 13.06 19.07
CA THR A 135 8.72 12.58 17.69
C THR A 135 7.63 11.60 17.26
N SER A 136 6.75 11.18 18.16
CA SER A 136 5.66 10.22 17.89
C SER A 136 4.36 10.91 17.53
N ILE A 137 3.60 10.31 16.60
CA ILE A 137 2.22 10.71 16.31
C ILE A 137 1.29 9.89 17.20
N ARG A 138 0.43 10.59 17.95
CA ARG A 138 -0.63 9.97 18.76
C ARG A 138 -1.86 9.72 17.91
N ALA A 139 -2.36 8.48 17.94
CA ALA A 139 -3.61 8.09 17.32
C ALA A 139 -4.43 7.32 18.36
N TYR A 140 -5.69 7.67 18.49
CA TYR A 140 -6.66 6.99 19.34
C TYR A 140 -7.64 6.28 18.43
N THR A 141 -7.89 5.01 18.71
CA THR A 141 -8.85 4.18 17.97
C THR A 141 -9.87 3.64 18.96
N ASP A 142 -11.09 3.44 18.49
CA ASP A 142 -12.14 2.79 19.26
C ASP A 142 -13.04 1.97 18.33
N GLY A 143 -13.52 0.85 18.83
CA GLY A 143 -14.37 -0.10 18.12
C GLY A 143 -15.62 -0.39 18.94
N SER A 144 -16.79 -0.37 18.29
CA SER A 144 -18.05 -0.71 18.96
C SER A 144 -18.91 -1.62 18.09
N LYS A 145 -19.64 -2.51 18.75
CA LYS A 145 -20.65 -3.37 18.14
C LYS A 145 -21.97 -3.20 18.91
N SER A 146 -22.99 -2.71 18.21
CA SER A 146 -24.36 -2.68 18.71
C SER A 146 -25.12 -3.92 18.24
N SER A 147 -26.00 -4.43 19.10
CA SER A 147 -26.87 -5.57 18.82
C SER A 147 -28.19 -5.16 18.15
N SER A 148 -28.59 -3.88 18.28
CA SER A 148 -29.88 -3.38 17.79
C SER A 148 -29.78 -1.89 17.40
N PRO A 149 -29.66 -1.55 16.10
CA PRO A 149 -29.44 -2.45 14.96
C PRO A 149 -28.08 -3.16 15.03
N GLU A 150 -27.94 -4.30 14.35
CA GLU A 150 -26.64 -4.98 14.25
C GLU A 150 -25.68 -4.15 13.39
N THR A 151 -24.90 -3.29 14.06
CA THR A 151 -23.97 -2.36 13.44
C THR A 151 -22.64 -2.42 14.17
N THR A 152 -21.57 -2.53 13.40
CA THR A 152 -20.20 -2.48 13.91
C THR A 152 -19.56 -1.21 13.37
N THR A 153 -19.05 -0.37 14.24
CA THR A 153 -18.47 0.94 13.90
C THR A 153 -17.07 1.04 14.49
N CYS A 154 -16.19 1.75 13.82
CA CYS A 154 -14.90 2.13 14.36
C CYS A 154 -14.62 3.60 14.12
N ALA A 155 -13.75 4.15 14.95
CA ALA A 155 -13.35 5.54 14.90
C ALA A 155 -11.84 5.66 15.08
N ILE A 156 -11.27 6.70 14.47
CA ILE A 156 -9.89 7.11 14.66
C ILE A 156 -9.82 8.62 14.87
N PHE A 157 -8.98 9.02 15.82
CA PHE A 157 -8.67 10.41 16.10
C PHE A 157 -7.16 10.61 16.17
N ILE A 158 -6.63 11.53 15.35
CA ILE A 158 -5.21 11.89 15.28
C ILE A 158 -5.10 13.41 15.48
N PRO A 159 -4.93 13.89 16.72
CA PRO A 159 -4.94 15.32 17.03
C PRO A 159 -3.88 16.11 16.27
N ALA A 160 -2.66 15.57 16.16
CA ALA A 160 -1.54 16.23 15.50
C ALA A 160 -1.78 16.51 14.01
N LEU A 161 -2.71 15.77 13.38
CA LEU A 161 -3.10 15.96 11.99
C LEU A 161 -4.47 16.61 11.84
N ASN A 162 -5.15 16.94 12.94
CA ASN A 162 -6.55 17.35 12.99
C ASN A 162 -7.44 16.41 12.17
N LYS A 163 -7.22 15.10 12.31
CA LYS A 163 -8.00 14.07 11.61
C LYS A 163 -8.88 13.33 12.59
N GLU A 164 -10.16 13.32 12.27
CA GLU A 164 -11.17 12.50 12.92
C GLU A 164 -11.93 11.78 11.82
N HIS A 165 -12.14 10.47 11.98
CA HIS A 165 -12.95 9.71 11.06
C HIS A 165 -13.65 8.57 11.80
N ALA A 166 -14.94 8.41 11.53
CA ALA A 166 -15.71 7.28 12.01
C ALA A 166 -16.46 6.68 10.83
N TRP A 167 -16.53 5.36 10.78
CA TRP A 167 -17.25 4.66 9.72
C TRP A 167 -17.88 3.38 10.23
N THR A 168 -18.89 2.92 9.50
CA THR A 168 -19.58 1.65 9.77
C THR A 168 -18.96 0.57 8.92
N LEU A 169 -18.62 -0.56 9.55
CA LEU A 169 -18.13 -1.75 8.88
C LEU A 169 -19.28 -2.53 8.23
N THR A 170 -18.93 -3.48 7.37
CA THR A 170 -19.89 -4.36 6.70
C THR A 170 -20.75 -5.12 7.70
N LYS A 171 -22.01 -5.38 7.35
CA LYS A 171 -22.91 -6.17 8.21
C LYS A 171 -22.29 -7.54 8.50
N GLY A 172 -22.31 -7.94 9.77
CA GLY A 172 -21.68 -9.19 10.25
C GLY A 172 -20.23 -9.05 10.73
N SER A 173 -19.61 -7.86 10.63
CA SER A 173 -18.28 -7.61 11.21
C SER A 173 -18.27 -7.83 12.73
N SER A 174 -17.16 -8.39 13.24
CA SER A 174 -16.96 -8.66 14.67
C SER A 174 -16.40 -7.43 15.40
N ILE A 175 -16.50 -7.41 16.74
CA ILE A 175 -15.86 -6.37 17.56
C ILE A 175 -14.34 -6.35 17.37
N PHE A 176 -13.70 -7.52 17.20
CA PHE A 176 -12.26 -7.66 16.93
C PHE A 176 -11.84 -7.12 15.56
N THR A 177 -12.79 -6.88 14.65
CA THR A 177 -12.54 -6.25 13.35
C THR A 177 -12.67 -4.73 13.44
N ALA A 178 -13.36 -4.24 14.46
CA ALA A 178 -13.53 -2.81 14.72
C ALA A 178 -12.34 -2.23 15.51
N GLU A 179 -11.79 -3.03 16.43
CA GLU A 179 -10.50 -2.81 17.11
C GLU A 179 -9.32 -3.03 16.15
#